data_AF-A0A956RQM0-F1
#
_entry.id   AF-A0A956RQM0-F1
#
_cell.length_a   1.000
_cell.length_b   1.000
_cell.length_c   1.000
_cell.angle_alpha   90.00
_cell.angle_beta   90.00
_cell.angle_gamma   90.00
#
_symmetry.space_group_name_H-M   'P 1'
#
loop_
_entity.id
_entity.type
_entity.pdbx_description
1 polymer ?
#
loop_
_entity_poly.entity_id
_entity_poly.type
_entity_poly.pdbx_seq_one_letter_code
_entity_poly.pdbx_strand_id
1 'polypeptide(L)'
;MESIPKSRAQRRRDDQPRHDLAGKLVQVPVPKLARLPLDDELRDAVTFAAARTEHGARRRAIRHLATVLRTLDEDSFVALEQAVDSLGTNGGAVVTPVGTAGAGASSGVTPGLLVGEDSSLGADPAVEGWIANLLADEAGTLTRARESFPAVDLTRLRQLVRNWRREAQANEVLRSAAAKSATAAAPGRSPEAGGPESVAKTKPNLKPKHRARTRLIGYLNELMSMDHRGRGE
;
A
#
# COMPACT_ATOMS: atom_id res chain seq x y z
N MET A 1 33.13 -7.11 -24.98
CA MET A 1 32.20 -6.20 -24.25
C MET A 1 31.65 -6.96 -23.06
N GLU A 2 32.23 -6.76 -21.87
CA GLU A 2 31.82 -7.39 -20.62
C GLU A 2 30.47 -6.80 -20.17
N SER A 3 29.40 -7.60 -20.15
CA SER A 3 28.08 -7.15 -19.71
C SER A 3 28.05 -7.04 -18.19
N ILE A 4 28.04 -5.81 -17.65
CA ILE A 4 27.94 -5.58 -16.20
C ILE A 4 26.65 -6.25 -15.69
N PRO A 5 26.73 -7.16 -14.69
CA PRO A 5 25.54 -7.84 -14.18
C PRO A 5 24.56 -6.82 -13.58
N LYS A 6 23.35 -6.76 -14.15
CA LYS A 6 22.28 -5.86 -13.68
C LYS A 6 22.01 -6.05 -12.18
N SER A 7 22.02 -4.94 -11.45
CA SER A 7 21.70 -4.87 -10.01
C SER A 7 20.32 -5.45 -9.67
N ARG A 8 20.16 -6.02 -8.47
CA ARG A 8 18.88 -6.56 -7.95
C ARG A 8 17.73 -5.54 -8.03
N ALA A 9 18.02 -4.26 -7.82
CA ALA A 9 17.04 -3.19 -7.97
C ALA A 9 16.63 -2.97 -9.44
N GLN A 10 17.58 -3.11 -10.37
CA GLN A 10 17.35 -2.98 -11.80
C GLN A 10 16.50 -4.15 -12.33
N ARG A 11 16.83 -5.38 -11.93
CA ARG A 11 16.03 -6.58 -12.28
C ARG A 11 14.57 -6.45 -11.83
N ARG A 12 14.33 -5.87 -10.65
CA ARG A 12 12.97 -5.60 -10.17
C ARG A 12 12.22 -4.54 -10.99
N ARG A 13 12.92 -3.52 -11.50
CA ARG A 13 12.32 -2.51 -12.37
C ARG A 13 11.98 -3.09 -13.73
N ASP A 14 12.89 -3.88 -14.30
CA ASP A 14 12.71 -4.52 -15.61
C ASP A 14 11.57 -5.57 -15.58
N ASP A 15 11.34 -6.23 -14.44
CA ASP A 15 10.24 -7.21 -14.27
C ASP A 15 8.90 -6.56 -13.87
N GLN A 16 8.89 -5.27 -13.48
CA GLN A 16 7.69 -4.58 -13.02
C GLN A 16 6.60 -4.44 -14.11
N PRO A 17 6.90 -4.10 -15.38
CA PRO A 17 5.90 -4.02 -16.44
C PRO A 17 5.13 -5.33 -16.65
N ARG A 18 5.84 -6.47 -16.61
CA ARG A 18 5.21 -7.81 -16.74
C ARG A 18 4.29 -8.11 -15.56
N HIS A 19 4.69 -7.70 -14.36
CA HIS A 19 3.84 -7.81 -13.17
C HIS A 19 2.58 -6.95 -13.25
N ASP A 20 2.70 -5.73 -13.78
CA ASP A 20 1.58 -4.81 -13.94
C ASP A 20 0.61 -5.32 -15.01
N LEU A 21 1.11 -5.80 -16.15
CA LEU A 21 0.30 -6.42 -17.21
C LEU A 21 -0.43 -7.68 -16.69
N ALA A 22 0.25 -8.55 -15.94
CA ALA A 22 -0.39 -9.70 -15.30
C ALA A 22 -1.55 -9.28 -14.36
N GLY A 23 -1.39 -8.17 -13.64
CA GLY A 23 -2.44 -7.60 -12.81
C GLY A 23 -3.62 -7.03 -13.62
N LYS A 24 -3.34 -6.40 -14.77
CA LYS A 24 -4.37 -5.92 -15.71
C LYS A 24 -5.16 -7.09 -16.33
N LEU A 25 -4.47 -8.12 -16.83
CA LEU A 25 -5.08 -9.30 -17.47
C LEU A 25 -6.08 -10.01 -16.56
N VAL A 26 -5.78 -10.16 -15.28
CA VAL A 26 -6.67 -10.80 -14.29
C VAL A 26 -7.94 -9.98 -13.99
N GLN A 27 -7.98 -8.71 -14.39
CA GLN A 27 -9.17 -7.85 -14.29
C GLN A 27 -10.00 -7.84 -15.57
N VAL A 28 -9.44 -8.30 -16.70
CA VAL A 28 -10.17 -8.39 -17.97
C VAL A 28 -11.18 -9.54 -17.88
N PRO A 29 -12.48 -9.31 -18.13
CA PRO A 29 -13.47 -10.37 -18.15
C PRO A 29 -13.14 -11.46 -19.19
N VAL A 30 -13.36 -12.72 -18.83
CA VAL A 30 -13.15 -13.91 -19.68
C VAL A 30 -13.61 -13.74 -21.15
N PRO A 31 -14.80 -13.20 -21.47
CA PRO A 31 -15.22 -13.04 -22.87
C PRO A 31 -14.36 -12.07 -23.68
N LYS A 32 -13.67 -11.12 -23.03
CA LYS A 32 -12.74 -10.19 -23.70
C LYS A 32 -11.37 -10.82 -23.93
N LEU A 33 -10.97 -11.83 -23.14
CA LEU A 33 -9.70 -12.54 -23.32
C LEU A 33 -9.62 -13.27 -24.65
N ALA A 34 -10.75 -13.72 -25.20
CA ALA A 34 -10.82 -14.37 -26.51
C ALA A 34 -10.43 -13.46 -27.69
N ARG A 35 -10.45 -12.12 -27.48
CA ARG A 35 -10.04 -11.13 -28.49
C ARG A 35 -8.56 -10.79 -28.42
N LEU A 36 -7.87 -11.25 -27.38
CA LEU A 36 -6.45 -10.99 -27.18
C LEU A 36 -5.63 -12.10 -27.86
N PRO A 37 -4.44 -11.76 -28.42
CA PRO A 37 -3.51 -12.75 -28.95
C PRO A 37 -2.81 -13.47 -27.80
N LEU A 38 -3.55 -14.34 -27.10
CA LEU A 38 -3.05 -15.17 -26.00
C LEU A 38 -2.85 -16.59 -26.52
N ASP A 39 -1.66 -17.15 -26.27
CA ASP A 39 -1.43 -18.59 -26.42
C ASP A 39 -2.20 -19.38 -25.34
N ASP A 40 -2.39 -20.68 -25.55
CA ASP A 40 -3.22 -21.52 -24.70
C ASP A 40 -2.70 -21.57 -23.25
N GLU A 41 -1.37 -21.69 -23.08
CA GLU A 41 -0.72 -21.65 -21.76
C GLU A 41 -0.99 -20.32 -21.03
N LEU A 42 -0.93 -19.20 -21.75
CA LEU A 42 -1.16 -17.88 -21.17
C LEU A 42 -2.64 -17.68 -20.81
N ARG A 43 -3.56 -18.20 -21.64
CA ARG A 43 -5.00 -18.15 -21.39
C ARG A 43 -5.38 -18.95 -20.14
N ASP A 44 -4.80 -20.13 -19.97
CA ASP A 44 -4.99 -20.96 -18.77
C ASP A 44 -4.44 -20.28 -17.53
N ALA A 45 -3.24 -19.69 -17.62
CA ALA A 45 -2.63 -18.96 -16.52
C ALA A 45 -3.48 -17.75 -16.07
N VAL A 46 -4.04 -16.98 -17.02
CA VAL A 46 -4.94 -15.85 -16.71
C VAL A 46 -6.24 -16.35 -16.05
N THR A 47 -6.85 -17.39 -16.61
CA THR A 47 -8.10 -17.96 -16.08
C THR A 47 -7.91 -18.52 -14.67
N PHE A 48 -6.82 -19.25 -14.45
CA PHE A 48 -6.44 -19.76 -13.13
C PHE A 48 -6.23 -18.63 -12.12
N ALA A 49 -5.55 -17.55 -12.51
CA ALA A 49 -5.29 -16.41 -11.65
C ALA A 49 -6.56 -15.59 -11.34
N ALA A 50 -7.48 -15.45 -12.28
CA ALA A 50 -8.77 -14.80 -12.10
C ALA A 50 -9.72 -15.58 -11.18
N ALA A 51 -9.65 -16.91 -11.19
CA ALA A 51 -10.45 -17.76 -10.31
C ALA A 51 -10.05 -17.66 -8.81
N ARG A 52 -8.86 -17.12 -8.49
CA ARG A 52 -8.40 -17.02 -7.10
C ARG A 52 -9.09 -15.87 -6.36
N THR A 53 -9.96 -16.22 -5.42
CA THR A 53 -10.66 -15.27 -4.54
C THR A 53 -9.77 -14.76 -3.39
N GLU A 54 -8.91 -15.62 -2.86
CA GLU A 54 -8.02 -15.30 -1.75
C GLU A 54 -6.92 -14.32 -2.14
N HIS A 55 -6.78 -13.21 -1.41
CA HIS A 55 -5.79 -12.17 -1.69
C HIS A 55 -4.35 -12.69 -1.76
N GLY A 56 -4.01 -13.67 -0.92
CA GLY A 56 -2.70 -14.31 -0.92
C GLY A 56 -2.49 -15.29 -2.07
N ALA A 57 -3.54 -16.03 -2.46
CA ALA A 57 -3.49 -16.94 -3.60
C ALA A 57 -3.46 -16.17 -4.92
N ARG A 58 -4.29 -15.15 -5.07
CA ARG A 58 -4.34 -14.27 -6.25
C ARG A 58 -3.01 -13.56 -6.48
N ARG A 59 -2.37 -13.04 -5.42
CA ARG A 59 -1.04 -12.41 -5.53
C ARG A 59 0.04 -13.40 -5.99
N ARG A 60 -0.02 -14.65 -5.52
CA ARG A 60 0.90 -15.71 -5.96
C ARG A 60 0.64 -16.10 -7.42
N ALA A 61 -0.63 -16.23 -7.81
CA ALA A 61 -1.02 -16.54 -9.18
C ALA A 61 -0.60 -15.44 -10.17
N ILE A 62 -0.76 -14.15 -9.82
CA ILE A 62 -0.27 -13.02 -10.63
C ILE A 62 1.26 -13.07 -10.79
N ARG A 63 2.00 -13.48 -9.76
CA ARG A 63 3.46 -13.64 -9.87
C ARG A 63 3.85 -14.78 -10.81
N HIS A 64 3.12 -15.89 -10.77
CA HIS A 64 3.33 -16.98 -11.71
C HIS A 64 3.00 -16.54 -13.14
N LEU A 65 1.86 -15.88 -13.35
CA LEU A 65 1.48 -15.30 -14.65
C LEU A 65 2.54 -14.33 -15.18
N ALA A 66 3.11 -13.47 -14.33
CA ALA A 66 4.22 -12.59 -14.71
C ALA A 66 5.49 -13.35 -15.10
N THR A 67 5.68 -14.58 -14.62
CA THR A 67 6.77 -15.46 -15.05
C THR A 67 6.49 -16.04 -16.44
N VAL A 68 5.25 -16.47 -16.71
CA VAL A 68 4.81 -16.90 -18.04
C VAL A 68 4.97 -15.75 -19.04
N LEU A 69 4.64 -14.51 -18.67
CA LEU A 69 4.88 -13.33 -19.53
C LEU A 69 6.36 -13.05 -19.87
N ARG A 70 7.33 -13.73 -19.23
CA ARG A 70 8.75 -13.63 -19.58
C ARG A 70 9.15 -14.56 -20.73
N THR A 71 8.33 -15.56 -21.04
CA THR A 71 8.60 -16.48 -22.15
C THR A 71 8.18 -15.89 -23.50
N LEU A 72 7.29 -14.89 -23.49
CA LEU A 72 6.92 -14.16 -24.69
C LEU A 72 8.05 -13.23 -25.15
N ASP A 73 8.26 -13.20 -26.46
CA ASP A 73 9.09 -12.20 -27.12
C ASP A 73 8.58 -10.77 -26.85
N GLU A 74 9.48 -9.80 -26.92
CA GLU A 74 9.18 -8.40 -26.60
C GLU A 74 8.10 -7.82 -27.52
N ASP A 75 8.11 -8.16 -28.81
CA ASP A 75 7.08 -7.72 -29.77
C ASP A 75 5.69 -8.24 -29.40
N SER A 76 5.61 -9.52 -29.01
CA SER A 76 4.37 -10.18 -28.57
C SER A 76 3.86 -9.57 -27.26
N PHE A 77 4.78 -9.23 -26.35
CA PHE A 77 4.45 -8.56 -25.09
C PHE A 77 3.87 -7.15 -25.34
N VAL A 78 4.51 -6.35 -26.19
CA VAL A 78 4.05 -5.00 -26.53
C VAL A 78 2.69 -5.03 -27.23
N ALA A 79 2.49 -5.95 -28.18
CA ALA A 79 1.21 -6.12 -28.86
C ALA A 79 0.10 -6.50 -27.88
N LEU A 80 0.39 -7.38 -26.92
CA LEU A 80 -0.56 -7.77 -25.88
C LEU A 80 -0.91 -6.60 -24.95
N GLU A 81 0.09 -5.82 -24.54
CA GLU A 81 -0.13 -4.63 -23.70
C GLU A 81 -1.05 -3.62 -24.38
N GLN A 82 -0.78 -3.29 -25.65
CA GLN A 82 -1.61 -2.38 -26.45
C GLN A 82 -3.05 -2.89 -26.62
N ALA A 83 -3.22 -4.20 -26.83
CA ALA A 83 -4.53 -4.82 -26.96
C ALA A 83 -5.31 -4.76 -25.63
N VAL A 84 -4.67 -5.03 -24.50
CA VAL A 84 -5.27 -4.92 -23.16
C VAL A 84 -5.67 -3.48 -22.85
N ASP A 85 -4.80 -2.50 -23.14
CA ASP A 85 -5.07 -1.09 -22.89
C ASP A 85 -6.23 -0.57 -23.78
N SER A 86 -6.30 -1.04 -25.03
CA SER A 86 -7.41 -0.73 -25.95
C SER A 86 -8.75 -1.30 -25.48
N LEU A 87 -8.76 -2.45 -24.79
CA LEU A 87 -9.94 -3.05 -24.15
C LEU A 87 -10.29 -2.42 -22.78
N GLY A 88 -9.33 -1.70 -22.19
CA GLY A 88 -9.30 -1.16 -20.83
C GLY A 88 -10.03 0.15 -20.59
N THR A 89 -10.73 0.72 -21.57
CA THR A 89 -11.50 1.97 -21.40
C THR A 89 -12.81 1.81 -20.61
N ASN A 90 -13.13 0.61 -20.10
CA ASN A 90 -14.39 0.31 -19.42
C ASN A 90 -14.19 -0.26 -18.00
N GLY A 91 -13.50 0.51 -17.15
CA GLY A 91 -13.35 0.26 -15.72
C GLY A 91 -13.52 1.50 -14.84
N GLY A 92 -14.02 2.60 -15.42
CA GLY A 92 -14.28 3.89 -14.76
C GLY A 92 -15.70 4.38 -15.03
N ALA A 93 -16.70 3.50 -14.98
CA ALA A 93 -18.10 3.92 -14.94
C ALA A 93 -18.43 4.33 -13.50
N VAL A 94 -18.51 5.64 -13.31
CA VAL A 94 -19.30 6.35 -12.31
C VAL A 94 -20.40 5.46 -11.69
N VAL A 95 -20.26 5.18 -10.40
CA VAL A 95 -21.39 4.80 -9.55
C VAL A 95 -21.80 6.08 -8.84
N THR A 96 -22.76 6.80 -9.42
CA THR A 96 -23.50 7.84 -8.71
C THR A 96 -24.55 7.12 -7.85
N PRO A 97 -24.52 7.19 -6.51
CA PRO A 97 -25.74 6.94 -5.77
C PRO A 97 -26.66 8.15 -5.94
N VAL A 98 -27.73 7.95 -6.71
CA VAL A 98 -28.88 8.84 -6.75
C VAL A 98 -29.47 8.94 -5.35
N GLY A 99 -29.66 10.17 -4.86
CA GLY A 99 -30.33 10.41 -3.59
C GLY A 99 -31.81 10.06 -3.68
N THR A 100 -32.38 9.58 -2.58
CA THR A 100 -33.79 9.79 -2.28
C THR A 100 -33.93 10.09 -0.80
N ALA A 101 -34.73 11.13 -0.55
CA ALA A 101 -34.87 11.91 0.66
C ALA A 101 -35.44 11.16 1.87
N GLY A 102 -35.10 11.66 3.05
CA GLY A 102 -35.77 11.38 4.31
C GLY A 102 -35.38 12.44 5.34
N ALA A 103 -36.21 13.47 5.45
CA ALA A 103 -36.08 14.58 6.38
C ALA A 103 -36.39 14.15 7.83
N GLY A 104 -35.73 14.79 8.80
CA GLY A 104 -36.05 14.68 10.22
C GLY A 104 -35.06 15.48 11.07
N ALA A 105 -35.50 16.64 11.55
CA ALA A 105 -34.73 17.60 12.33
C ALA A 105 -34.53 17.19 13.80
N SER A 106 -33.41 17.59 14.40
CA SER A 106 -33.29 18.28 15.71
C SER A 106 -31.81 18.46 16.04
N SER A 107 -31.34 19.71 16.09
CA SER A 107 -31.05 20.44 17.33
C SER A 107 -30.03 19.75 18.24
N GLY A 108 -28.82 20.31 18.25
CA GLY A 108 -27.74 19.92 19.16
C GLY A 108 -26.43 20.59 18.76
N VAL A 109 -26.31 21.88 19.06
CA VAL A 109 -25.02 22.57 19.05
C VAL A 109 -24.14 21.97 20.15
N THR A 110 -22.96 21.48 19.77
CA THR A 110 -21.78 21.41 20.64
C THR A 110 -20.54 21.73 19.80
N PRO A 111 -19.82 22.83 20.06
CA PRO A 111 -18.51 23.06 19.46
C PRO A 111 -17.48 22.33 20.33
N GLY A 112 -17.00 21.19 19.86
CA GLY A 112 -15.99 20.40 20.53
C GLY A 112 -15.01 19.84 19.49
N LEU A 113 -13.94 20.60 19.29
CA LEU A 113 -12.60 20.14 18.92
C LEU A 113 -12.52 18.70 18.38
N LEU A 114 -12.62 18.53 17.06
CA LEU A 114 -12.32 17.27 16.40
C LEU A 114 -10.80 17.07 16.36
N VAL A 115 -10.22 16.73 17.53
CA VAL A 115 -8.99 15.95 17.57
C VAL A 115 -9.31 14.64 16.87
N GLY A 116 -8.55 14.32 15.82
CA GLY A 116 -8.73 13.07 15.11
C GLY A 116 -8.56 11.88 16.04
N GLU A 117 -9.68 11.23 16.37
CA GLU A 117 -9.71 9.93 17.05
C GLU A 117 -9.21 8.85 16.08
N ASP A 118 -7.90 8.56 16.11
CA ASP A 118 -7.36 7.27 15.67
C ASP A 118 -7.51 6.20 16.76
N SER A 119 -8.71 6.07 17.33
CA SER A 119 -9.04 5.01 18.28
C SER A 119 -9.43 3.72 17.54
N SER A 120 -8.46 2.83 17.29
CA SER A 120 -8.67 1.36 17.27
C SER A 120 -7.39 0.58 16.93
N LEU A 121 -6.39 0.67 17.80
CA LEU A 121 -5.49 -0.45 18.08
C LEU A 121 -5.26 -0.38 19.59
N GLY A 122 -6.08 -1.09 20.37
CA GLY A 122 -5.93 -1.18 21.82
C GLY A 122 -4.59 -1.84 22.16
N ALA A 123 -3.53 -1.03 22.17
CA ALA A 123 -2.23 -1.44 22.67
C ALA A 123 -2.28 -1.34 24.19
N ASP A 124 -1.86 -2.40 24.86
CA ASP A 124 -1.66 -2.40 26.30
C ASP A 124 -0.75 -1.20 26.68
N PRO A 125 -1.06 -0.42 27.73
CA PRO A 125 -0.22 0.70 28.17
C PRO A 125 1.25 0.29 28.38
N ALA A 126 1.52 -0.98 28.71
CA ALA A 126 2.88 -1.52 28.74
C ALA A 126 3.55 -1.51 27.35
N VAL A 127 2.83 -1.91 26.29
CA VAL A 127 3.33 -1.90 24.90
C VAL A 127 3.66 -0.48 24.46
N GLU A 128 2.75 0.47 24.70
CA GLU A 128 2.96 1.87 24.31
C GLU A 128 4.14 2.50 25.07
N GLY A 129 4.34 2.14 26.34
CA GLY A 129 5.52 2.52 27.11
C GLY A 129 6.83 1.97 26.53
N TRP A 130 6.85 0.71 26.09
CA TRP A 130 8.00 0.13 25.39
C TRP A 130 8.28 0.82 24.05
N ILE A 131 7.24 1.17 23.30
CA ILE A 131 7.38 1.93 22.05
C ILE A 131 8.00 3.29 22.33
N ALA A 132 7.45 4.06 23.28
CA ALA A 132 7.96 5.39 23.65
C ALA A 132 9.46 5.36 24.01
N ASN A 133 9.89 4.34 24.77
CA ASN A 133 11.30 4.16 25.12
C ASN A 133 12.18 3.76 23.91
N LEU A 134 11.71 2.88 23.02
CA LEU A 134 12.41 2.52 21.77
C LEU A 134 12.59 3.72 20.83
N LEU A 135 11.69 4.71 20.90
CA LEU A 135 11.84 5.95 20.16
C LEU A 135 12.93 6.86 20.76
N ALA A 136 12.89 7.04 22.08
CA ALA A 136 13.76 7.94 22.80
C ALA A 136 15.21 7.42 22.85
N ASP A 137 15.38 6.15 23.22
CA ASP A 137 16.67 5.46 23.29
C ASP A 137 16.55 4.03 22.77
N GLU A 138 16.85 3.85 21.49
CA GLU A 138 16.85 2.54 20.84
C GLU A 138 17.92 1.63 21.46
N ALA A 139 19.10 2.15 21.81
CA ALA A 139 20.21 1.31 22.26
C ALA A 139 19.94 0.76 23.67
N GLY A 140 19.59 1.62 24.63
CA GLY A 140 19.29 1.20 26.00
C GLY A 140 18.05 0.32 26.09
N THR A 141 17.01 0.61 25.30
CA THR A 141 15.78 -0.20 25.31
C THR A 141 16.00 -1.59 24.72
N LEU A 142 16.86 -1.74 23.71
CA LEU A 142 17.21 -3.05 23.17
C LEU A 142 18.06 -3.90 24.14
N THR A 143 18.94 -3.27 24.91
CA THR A 143 19.67 -3.95 25.99
C THR A 143 18.68 -4.48 27.03
N ARG A 144 17.74 -3.63 27.48
CA ARG A 144 16.67 -4.04 28.39
C ARG A 144 15.77 -5.14 27.82
N ALA A 145 15.47 -5.07 26.52
CA ALA A 145 14.68 -6.09 25.83
C ALA A 145 15.40 -7.45 25.83
N ARG A 146 16.72 -7.46 25.63
CA ARG A 146 17.52 -8.69 25.66
C ARG A 146 17.54 -9.34 27.05
N GLU A 147 17.60 -8.52 28.10
CA GLU A 147 17.58 -8.99 29.49
C GLU A 147 16.20 -9.50 29.91
N SER A 148 15.14 -8.79 29.51
CA SER A 148 13.75 -9.14 29.86
C SER A 148 13.21 -10.30 29.02
N PHE A 149 13.67 -10.46 27.78
CA PHE A 149 13.19 -11.46 26.84
C PHE A 149 14.39 -12.18 26.16
N PRO A 150 14.95 -13.24 26.76
CA PRO A 150 16.16 -13.90 26.24
C PRO A 150 15.99 -14.50 24.83
N ALA A 151 14.76 -14.79 24.41
CA ALA A 151 14.43 -15.29 23.07
C ALA A 151 14.11 -14.19 22.05
N VAL A 152 14.27 -12.90 22.39
CA VAL A 152 13.90 -11.80 21.50
C VAL A 152 14.82 -11.70 20.28
N ASP A 153 14.23 -11.63 19.10
CA ASP A 153 14.96 -11.24 17.89
C ASP A 153 15.15 -9.71 17.85
N LEU A 154 16.32 -9.27 18.33
CA LEU A 154 16.73 -7.87 18.35
C LEU A 154 16.88 -7.29 16.94
N THR A 155 17.27 -8.11 15.97
CA THR A 155 17.43 -7.69 14.57
C THR A 155 16.08 -7.35 13.97
N ARG A 156 15.08 -8.20 14.20
CA ARG A 156 13.69 -7.95 13.77
C ARG A 156 13.08 -6.73 14.46
N LEU A 157 13.30 -6.56 15.77
CA LEU A 157 12.82 -5.41 16.52
C LEU A 157 13.39 -4.08 15.97
N ARG A 158 14.71 -4.03 15.73
CA ARG A 158 15.40 -2.88 15.09
C ARG A 158 14.82 -2.56 13.72
N GLN A 159 14.59 -3.58 12.89
CA GLN A 159 14.02 -3.38 11.56
C GLN A 159 12.61 -2.78 11.62
N LEU A 160 11.77 -3.22 12.56
CA LEU A 160 10.42 -2.70 12.75
C LEU A 160 10.44 -1.22 13.19
N VAL A 161 11.30 -0.86 14.14
CA VAL A 161 11.45 0.53 14.61
C VAL A 161 11.93 1.44 13.47
N ARG A 162 12.95 1.03 12.71
CA ARG A 162 13.45 1.79 11.56
C ARG A 162 12.39 1.97 10.46
N ASN A 163 11.66 0.91 10.14
CA ASN A 163 10.57 0.98 9.16
C ASN A 163 9.46 1.91 9.62
N TRP A 164 9.13 1.90 10.91
CA TRP A 164 8.13 2.77 11.47
C TRP A 164 8.55 4.25 11.46
N ARG A 165 9.80 4.58 11.81
CA ARG A 165 10.33 5.95 11.69
C ARG A 165 10.28 6.46 10.25
N ARG A 166 10.62 5.60 9.28
CA ARG A 166 10.54 5.93 7.85
C ARG A 166 9.10 6.14 7.39
N GLU A 167 8.17 5.30 7.83
CA GLU A 167 6.75 5.47 7.54
C GLU A 167 6.19 6.76 8.17
N ALA A 168 6.60 7.10 9.40
CA ALA A 168 6.21 8.35 10.05
C ALA A 168 6.66 9.59 9.27
N GLN A 169 7.92 9.62 8.82
CA GLN A 169 8.46 10.71 7.98
C GLN A 169 7.73 10.80 6.64
N ALA A 170 7.49 9.68 5.97
CA ALA A 170 6.75 9.66 4.70
C ALA A 170 5.31 10.16 4.89
N ASN A 171 4.67 9.81 6.00
CA ASN A 171 3.31 10.23 6.33
C ASN A 171 3.24 11.72 6.67
N GLU A 172 4.26 12.26 7.31
CA GLU A 172 4.38 13.70 7.60
C GLU A 172 4.55 14.54 6.32
N VAL A 173 5.35 14.06 5.35
CA VAL A 173 5.46 14.69 4.03
C VAL A 173 4.11 14.71 3.30
N LEU A 174 3.32 13.64 3.42
CA LEU A 174 1.98 13.57 2.83
C LEU A 174 0.99 14.52 3.52
N ARG A 175 1.03 14.62 4.85
CA ARG A 175 0.20 15.57 5.62
C ARG A 175 0.55 17.02 5.30
N SER A 176 1.83 17.36 5.27
CA SER A 176 2.28 18.72 4.93
C SER A 176 1.97 19.08 3.47
N ALA A 177 2.05 18.12 2.54
CA ALA A 177 1.59 18.30 1.16
C ALA A 177 0.07 18.51 1.07
N ALA A 178 -0.71 17.75 1.83
CA ALA A 178 -2.16 17.91 1.91
C ALA A 178 -2.54 19.28 2.51
N ALA A 179 -1.88 19.72 3.58
CA ALA A 179 -2.08 21.03 4.21
C ALA A 179 -1.80 22.18 3.23
N LYS A 180 -0.68 22.12 2.50
CA LYS A 180 -0.35 23.11 1.46
C LYS A 180 -1.39 23.17 0.34
N SER A 181 -1.92 22.01 -0.08
CA SER A 181 -2.97 21.96 -1.11
C SER A 181 -4.32 22.51 -0.63
N ALA A 182 -4.62 22.42 0.66
CA ALA A 182 -5.84 22.97 1.25
C ALA A 182 -5.78 24.50 1.37
N THR A 183 -4.61 25.07 1.70
CA THR A 183 -4.40 26.53 1.77
C THR A 183 -4.49 27.21 0.39
N ALA A 184 -4.21 26.50 -0.72
CA ALA A 184 -4.30 27.05 -2.07
C ALA A 184 -5.74 27.10 -2.65
N ALA A 185 -6.75 26.60 -1.94
CA ALA A 185 -8.08 26.33 -2.48
C ALA A 185 -9.24 27.20 -1.93
N ALA A 186 -8.97 28.29 -1.20
CA ALA A 186 -9.99 29.25 -0.76
C ALA A 186 -9.72 30.68 -1.29
N PRO A 187 -10.76 31.46 -1.65
CA PRO A 187 -10.74 32.24 -2.90
C PRO A 187 -10.61 33.76 -2.71
N GLY A 188 -9.84 34.38 -3.60
CA GLY A 188 -9.85 35.81 -3.88
C GLY A 188 -9.73 36.02 -5.38
N ARG A 189 -10.88 36.24 -6.03
CA ARG A 189 -11.01 36.44 -7.48
C ARG A 189 -10.72 37.91 -7.82
N SER A 190 -9.71 38.16 -8.64
CA SER A 190 -9.72 39.15 -9.73
C SER A 190 -8.64 38.75 -10.76
N PRO A 191 -8.96 38.68 -12.06
CA PRO A 191 -8.05 38.16 -13.08
C PRO A 191 -7.35 39.29 -13.84
N GLU A 192 -6.02 39.22 -14.00
CA GLU A 192 -5.35 39.89 -15.11
C GLU A 192 -4.17 39.04 -15.65
N ALA A 193 -4.26 38.76 -16.95
CA ALA A 193 -3.22 38.42 -17.93
C ALA A 193 -2.27 37.19 -17.75
N GLY A 194 -2.41 36.24 -18.70
CA GLY A 194 -1.26 35.58 -19.36
C GLY A 194 -0.91 34.15 -18.94
N GLY A 195 -1.31 33.14 -19.72
CA GLY A 195 -0.73 31.78 -19.68
C GLY A 195 0.48 31.62 -20.62
N PRO A 196 0.92 30.39 -20.98
CA PRO A 196 0.62 29.09 -20.37
C PRO A 196 1.89 28.28 -20.04
N GLU A 197 1.91 27.46 -18.98
CA GLU A 197 2.69 26.21 -19.07
C GLU A 197 2.19 25.12 -18.10
N SER A 198 2.09 23.94 -18.68
CA SER A 198 1.39 22.77 -18.19
C SER A 198 2.32 21.91 -17.34
N VAL A 199 2.06 21.78 -16.03
CA VAL A 199 2.71 20.75 -15.21
C VAL A 199 1.65 19.88 -14.51
N ALA A 200 1.49 18.70 -15.10
CA ALA A 200 1.16 17.42 -14.49
C ALA A 200 0.07 17.37 -13.41
N LYS A 201 -1.11 16.93 -13.83
CA LYS A 201 -2.01 16.10 -13.02
C LYS A 201 -1.21 14.95 -12.39
N THR A 202 -1.17 14.86 -11.06
CA THR A 202 -1.37 13.61 -10.30
C THR A 202 -1.62 14.00 -8.84
N LYS A 203 -2.87 13.89 -8.38
CA LYS A 203 -3.18 14.00 -6.94
C LYS A 203 -2.71 12.69 -6.28
N PRO A 204 -1.73 12.67 -5.37
CA PRO A 204 -1.41 11.47 -4.62
C PRO A 204 -2.53 11.21 -3.62
N ASN A 205 -3.44 10.29 -3.94
CA ASN A 205 -4.36 9.72 -2.96
C ASN A 205 -3.58 8.73 -2.07
N LEU A 206 -2.65 9.24 -1.26
CA LEU A 206 -1.93 8.46 -0.27
C LEU A 206 -2.56 8.74 1.09
N LYS A 207 -3.58 7.94 1.43
CA LYS A 207 -4.03 7.85 2.81
C LYS A 207 -2.85 7.38 3.69
N PRO A 208 -2.62 8.02 4.84
CA PRO A 208 -1.74 7.52 5.89
C PRO A 208 -1.94 6.02 6.14
N LYS A 209 -0.90 5.18 5.97
CA LYS A 209 -0.97 3.74 6.28
C LYS A 209 0.02 3.44 7.41
N HIS A 210 -0.49 3.19 8.61
CA HIS A 210 0.32 2.88 9.81
C HIS A 210 0.76 1.40 9.88
N ARG A 211 1.18 0.81 8.76
CA ARG A 211 1.40 -0.65 8.67
C ARG A 211 2.59 -1.13 9.49
N ALA A 212 3.66 -0.35 9.60
CA ALA A 212 4.80 -0.68 10.44
C ALA A 212 4.49 -0.52 11.94
N ARG A 213 3.68 0.48 12.34
CA ARG A 213 3.25 0.67 13.74
C ARG A 213 2.46 -0.55 14.22
N THR A 214 1.47 -0.96 13.44
CA THR A 214 0.63 -2.13 13.76
C THR A 214 1.45 -3.40 13.90
N ARG A 215 2.49 -3.59 13.06
CA ARG A 215 3.39 -4.74 13.15
C ARG A 215 4.30 -4.71 14.37
N LEU A 216 4.78 -3.53 14.76
CA LEU A 216 5.59 -3.35 15.97
C LEU A 216 4.77 -3.62 17.23
N ILE A 217 3.56 -3.06 17.31
CA ILE A 217 2.61 -3.32 18.41
C ILE A 217 2.33 -4.81 18.52
N GLY A 218 2.02 -5.48 17.39
CA GLY A 218 1.75 -6.92 17.38
C GLY A 218 2.94 -7.75 17.87
N TYR A 219 4.15 -7.42 17.43
CA TYR A 219 5.37 -8.13 17.84
C TYR A 219 5.69 -7.94 19.33
N LEU A 220 5.54 -6.71 19.86
CA LEU A 220 5.74 -6.45 21.29
C LEU A 220 4.67 -7.11 22.16
N ASN A 221 3.42 -7.13 21.69
CA ASN A 221 2.35 -7.84 22.38
C ASN A 221 2.59 -9.36 22.41
N GLU A 222 3.13 -9.93 21.34
CA GLU A 222 3.53 -11.33 21.27
C GLU A 222 4.73 -11.64 22.19
N LEU A 223 5.69 -10.72 22.34
CA LEU A 223 6.81 -10.89 23.27
C LEU A 223 6.37 -10.86 24.74
N MET A 224 5.54 -9.88 25.11
CA MET A 224 5.01 -9.80 26.48
C MET A 224 4.08 -10.97 26.76
N SER A 225 3.15 -11.24 25.83
CA SER A 225 2.65 -12.56 25.36
C SER A 225 3.24 -13.87 25.93
N MET A 226 4.56 -13.96 25.81
CA MET A 226 5.36 -15.17 26.03
C MET A 226 6.00 -15.17 27.41
N ASP A 227 6.28 -13.99 28.00
CA ASP A 227 6.90 -13.87 29.33
C ASP A 227 5.94 -14.21 30.47
N HIS A 228 4.67 -13.82 30.39
CA HIS A 228 3.68 -14.20 31.41
C HIS A 228 3.29 -15.69 31.39
N ARG A 229 3.60 -16.42 30.30
CA ARG A 229 3.42 -17.88 30.24
C ARG A 229 4.59 -18.69 30.84
N GLY A 230 5.72 -18.04 31.14
CA GLY A 230 6.91 -18.69 31.71
C GLY A 230 7.11 -18.51 33.21
N ARG A 231 6.25 -17.74 33.90
CA ARG A 231 6.34 -17.44 35.35
C ARG A 231 5.28 -18.13 36.21
N GLY A 232 4.71 -19.22 35.70
CA GLY A 232 3.68 -19.99 36.39
C GLY A 232 3.87 -21.48 36.19
N GLU A 233 5.02 -22.01 36.61
CA GLU A 233 5.21 -23.39 37.11
C GLU A 233 6.28 -23.39 38.20
#